data_AF-A0A815PFW0-F1
#
_entry.id   AF-A0A815PFW0-F1
#
_cell.length_a   1.000
_cell.length_b   1.000
_cell.length_c   1.000
_cell.angle_alpha   90.00
_cell.angle_beta   90.00
_cell.angle_gamma   90.00
#
_symmetry.space_group_name_H-M   'P 1'
#
loop_
_entity.id
_entity.type
_entity.pdbx_description
1 polymer ?
#
loop_
_entity_poly.entity_id
_entity_poly.type
_entity_poly.pdbx_seq_one_letter_code
_entity_poly.pdbx_strand_id
1 'polypeptide(L)'
;MIDQLSKTNNSNDFFGEQTPKKIPQETMIFTNELFQRVITAVFCSFNPTTTNNDKQYALNFLEDLKENHPLICLTIGFELLKQQTNNESLLHHYGIHLIESIIKHKWTLLKQDEKFLVKEQLFLLIKSSCLSQAFMEPIYIRNALAKCLVEMIKRDCFEKVNTTLDEIVLMTQTIAQIEVVLQN
;
A
#
# COMPACT_ATOMS: atom_id res chain seq x y z
N MET A 1 39.85 -15.02 -43.81
CA MET A 1 38.42 -15.09 -44.21
C MET A 1 37.67 -15.47 -42.95
N ILE A 2 37.34 -14.58 -42.01
CA ILE A 2 36.60 -13.31 -42.11
C ILE A 2 35.22 -13.51 -42.75
N ASP A 3 34.20 -13.01 -42.03
CA ASP A 3 32.77 -12.84 -42.32
C ASP A 3 31.84 -14.01 -41.95
N GLN A 4 30.86 -13.90 -41.03
CA GLN A 4 30.13 -12.72 -40.55
C GLN A 4 29.75 -12.73 -39.06
N LEU A 5 29.81 -11.52 -38.50
CA LEU A 5 29.27 -11.01 -37.25
C LEU A 5 27.78 -10.67 -37.35
N SER A 6 27.15 -10.56 -36.17
CA SER A 6 26.10 -9.60 -35.77
C SER A 6 24.62 -9.93 -36.00
N LYS A 7 23.90 -10.12 -34.88
CA LYS A 7 22.83 -9.25 -34.31
C LYS A 7 22.05 -10.08 -33.27
N THR A 8 22.36 -10.02 -31.97
CA THR A 8 21.84 -9.08 -30.93
C THR A 8 20.38 -8.65 -31.06
N ASN A 9 19.65 -8.93 -29.97
CA ASN A 9 18.59 -8.15 -29.33
C ASN A 9 17.27 -7.91 -30.08
N ASN A 10 16.17 -8.39 -29.49
CA ASN A 10 15.08 -7.51 -29.07
C ASN A 10 14.19 -8.17 -28.00
N SER A 11 14.55 -7.93 -26.74
CA SER A 11 13.65 -8.00 -25.59
C SER A 11 13.57 -6.58 -25.04
N ASN A 12 12.91 -5.70 -25.78
CA ASN A 12 12.64 -4.32 -25.37
C ASN A 12 11.39 -3.89 -26.14
N ASP A 13 10.22 -4.17 -25.57
CA ASP A 13 8.96 -3.51 -25.93
C ASP A 13 7.94 -3.81 -24.82
N PHE A 14 8.13 -3.22 -23.64
CA PHE A 14 7.07 -3.15 -22.61
C PHE A 14 6.87 -1.74 -22.04
N PHE A 15 7.81 -0.82 -22.30
CA PHE A 15 7.71 0.59 -21.95
C PHE A 15 7.85 1.43 -23.21
N GLY A 16 6.82 1.40 -24.06
CA GLY A 16 6.72 2.29 -25.21
C GLY A 16 6.48 3.74 -24.75
N GLU A 17 7.31 4.66 -25.26
CA GLU A 17 7.18 6.10 -25.11
C GLU A 17 5.79 6.59 -25.52
N GLN A 18 5.14 7.38 -24.65
CA GLN A 18 4.02 8.21 -25.05
C GLN A 18 4.36 9.68 -24.81
N THR A 19 4.40 10.44 -25.91
CA THR A 19 4.52 11.89 -25.95
C THR A 19 3.20 12.56 -25.52
N PRO A 20 3.21 13.83 -25.05
CA PRO A 20 2.15 14.34 -24.20
C PRO A 20 0.97 14.85 -25.05
N LYS A 21 -0.12 14.08 -25.07
CA LYS A 21 -1.44 14.59 -25.42
C LYS A 21 -2.19 14.88 -24.13
N LYS A 22 -2.56 16.15 -23.91
CA LYS A 22 -3.53 16.53 -22.88
C LYS A 22 -4.85 15.80 -23.16
N ILE A 23 -5.15 14.82 -22.32
CA ILE A 23 -6.39 14.03 -22.32
C ILE A 23 -7.09 14.32 -20.97
N PRO A 24 -8.43 14.44 -20.92
CA PRO A 24 -9.17 14.73 -19.69
C PRO A 24 -8.82 13.73 -18.59
N GLN A 25 -8.84 14.16 -17.32
CA GLN A 25 -8.52 13.33 -16.14
C GLN A 25 -9.25 11.97 -16.20
N GLU A 26 -8.59 10.97 -16.78
CA GLU A 26 -9.03 9.58 -16.73
C GLU A 26 -8.92 9.17 -15.27
N THR A 27 -10.06 9.02 -14.61
CA THR A 27 -10.12 8.39 -13.29
C THR A 27 -9.55 7.00 -13.45
N MET A 28 -8.29 6.80 -13.04
CA MET A 28 -7.69 5.47 -13.02
C MET A 28 -8.60 4.55 -12.21
N ILE A 29 -8.81 3.31 -12.68
CA ILE A 29 -9.71 2.34 -12.05
C ILE A 29 -8.87 1.19 -11.50
N PHE A 30 -9.27 0.64 -10.37
CA PHE A 30 -8.68 -0.59 -9.86
C PHE A 30 -9.01 -1.77 -10.78
N THR A 31 -7.99 -2.35 -11.40
CA THR A 31 -8.10 -3.54 -12.26
C THR A 31 -7.13 -4.62 -11.80
N ASN A 32 -7.42 -5.88 -12.12
CA ASN A 32 -6.51 -6.99 -11.82
C ASN A 32 -5.13 -6.79 -12.49
N GLU A 33 -5.11 -6.26 -13.71
CA GLU A 33 -3.86 -5.95 -14.42
C GLU A 33 -3.01 -4.93 -13.67
N LEU A 34 -3.62 -3.84 -13.19
CA LEU A 34 -2.96 -2.84 -12.37
C LEU A 34 -2.42 -3.47 -11.07
N PHE A 35 -3.24 -4.29 -10.41
CA PHE A 35 -2.86 -4.94 -9.16
C PHE A 35 -1.65 -5.87 -9.34
N GLN A 36 -1.64 -6.70 -10.39
CA GLN A 36 -0.49 -7.56 -10.72
C GLN A 36 0.76 -6.75 -11.07
N ARG A 37 0.60 -5.63 -11.77
CA ARG A 37 1.71 -4.71 -12.07
C ARG A 37 2.30 -4.11 -10.80
N VAL A 38 1.47 -3.76 -9.82
CA VAL A 38 1.94 -3.26 -8.52
C VAL A 38 2.67 -4.35 -7.74
N ILE A 39 2.13 -5.56 -7.66
CA ILE A 39 2.81 -6.70 -7.00
C ILE A 39 4.20 -6.92 -7.63
N THR A 40 4.27 -6.91 -8.96
CA THR A 40 5.52 -7.07 -9.70
C THR A 40 6.50 -5.93 -9.40
N ALA A 41 6.03 -4.68 -9.38
CA ALA A 41 6.86 -3.52 -9.06
C ALA A 41 7.39 -3.55 -7.61
N VAL A 42 6.56 -4.00 -6.65
CA VAL A 42 6.98 -4.20 -5.26
C VAL A 42 8.09 -5.26 -5.21
N PHE A 43 7.89 -6.44 -5.76
CA PHE A 43 8.93 -7.48 -5.77
C PHE A 43 10.20 -7.04 -6.50
N CYS A 44 10.07 -6.34 -7.62
CA CYS A 44 11.20 -5.78 -8.36
C CYS A 44 12.04 -4.83 -7.48
N SER A 45 11.38 -3.95 -6.72
CA SER A 45 12.01 -2.94 -5.88
C SER A 45 12.81 -3.53 -4.71
N PHE A 46 12.36 -4.67 -4.17
CA PHE A 46 12.98 -5.33 -3.02
C PHE A 46 13.88 -6.53 -3.38
N ASN A 47 13.92 -6.95 -4.65
CA ASN A 47 14.75 -8.07 -5.07
C ASN A 47 16.22 -7.64 -5.25
N PRO A 48 17.18 -8.26 -4.54
CA PRO A 48 18.60 -7.91 -4.64
C PRO A 48 19.19 -8.13 -6.05
N THR A 49 18.65 -9.05 -6.84
CA THR A 49 19.20 -9.42 -8.16
C THR A 49 18.69 -8.56 -9.31
N THR A 50 17.67 -7.73 -9.10
CA THR A 50 17.14 -6.85 -10.14
C THR A 50 18.13 -5.73 -10.47
N THR A 51 18.20 -5.35 -11.76
CA THR A 51 19.07 -4.25 -12.19
C THR A 51 18.66 -2.92 -11.55
N ASN A 52 19.61 -2.00 -11.39
CA ASN A 52 19.32 -0.68 -10.81
C ASN A 52 18.29 0.11 -11.64
N ASN A 53 18.32 -0.02 -12.97
CA ASN A 53 17.37 0.65 -13.85
C ASN A 53 15.95 0.12 -13.62
N ASP A 54 15.76 -1.19 -13.59
CA ASP A 54 14.45 -1.80 -13.36
C ASP A 54 13.88 -1.46 -11.97
N LYS A 55 14.74 -1.44 -10.94
CA LYS A 55 14.37 -0.98 -9.60
C LYS A 55 13.90 0.48 -9.62
N GLN A 56 14.63 1.34 -10.32
CA GLN A 56 14.27 2.76 -10.43
C GLN A 56 12.94 2.93 -11.16
N TYR A 57 12.70 2.20 -12.26
CA TYR A 57 11.42 2.23 -12.96
C TYR A 57 10.27 1.75 -12.08
N ALA A 58 10.47 0.66 -11.32
CA ALA A 58 9.46 0.15 -10.40
C ALA A 58 9.13 1.16 -9.28
N LEU A 59 10.15 1.75 -8.65
CA LEU A 59 9.96 2.76 -7.61
C LEU A 59 9.26 4.01 -8.14
N ASN A 60 9.68 4.50 -9.32
CA ASN A 60 9.03 5.66 -9.94
C ASN A 60 7.55 5.41 -10.22
N PHE A 61 7.21 4.22 -10.73
CA PHE A 61 5.82 3.83 -10.95
C PHE A 61 5.01 3.78 -9.64
N LEU A 62 5.57 3.21 -8.57
CA LEU A 62 4.89 3.14 -7.27
C LEU A 62 4.71 4.52 -6.63
N GLU A 63 5.70 5.40 -6.75
CA GLU A 63 5.63 6.78 -6.25
C GLU A 63 4.62 7.62 -7.03
N ASP A 64 4.59 7.50 -8.36
CA ASP A 64 3.63 8.20 -9.21
C ASP A 64 2.18 7.80 -8.89
N LEU A 65 1.94 6.49 -8.71
CA LEU A 65 0.64 5.98 -8.28
C LEU A 65 0.23 6.55 -6.91
N LYS A 66 1.17 6.56 -5.95
CA LYS A 66 0.96 7.07 -4.59
C LYS A 66 0.63 8.57 -4.55
N GLU A 67 1.25 9.35 -5.42
CA GLU A 67 1.07 10.80 -5.47
C GLU A 67 -0.22 11.20 -6.18
N ASN A 68 -0.52 10.56 -7.31
CA ASN A 68 -1.62 10.95 -8.20
C ASN A 68 -2.95 10.22 -7.92
N HIS A 69 -2.90 9.04 -7.30
CA HIS A 69 -4.07 8.15 -7.17
C HIS A 69 -4.26 7.61 -5.73
N PRO A 70 -4.53 8.48 -4.73
CA PRO A 70 -4.58 8.08 -3.32
C PRO A 70 -5.68 7.05 -3.00
N LEU A 71 -6.87 7.16 -3.62
CA LEU A 71 -7.96 6.20 -3.40
C LEU A 71 -7.64 4.81 -3.93
N ILE A 72 -7.01 4.75 -5.10
CA ILE A 72 -6.59 3.48 -5.71
C ILE A 72 -5.48 2.86 -4.87
N CYS A 73 -4.56 3.67 -4.34
CA CYS A 73 -3.53 3.21 -3.42
C CYS A 73 -4.10 2.62 -2.12
N LEU A 74 -5.17 3.19 -1.58
CA LEU A 74 -5.86 2.60 -0.43
C LEU A 74 -6.45 1.23 -0.79
N THR A 75 -7.18 1.13 -1.91
CA THR A 75 -7.74 -0.14 -2.39
C THR A 75 -6.66 -1.20 -2.59
N ILE A 76 -5.57 -0.84 -3.29
CA ILE A 76 -4.41 -1.72 -3.50
C ILE A 76 -3.78 -2.11 -2.17
N GLY A 77 -3.58 -1.13 -1.28
CA GLY A 77 -2.99 -1.35 0.04
C GLY A 77 -3.74 -2.43 0.80
N PHE A 78 -5.07 -2.32 0.89
CA PHE A 78 -5.90 -3.33 1.55
C PHE A 78 -5.94 -4.67 0.81
N GLU A 79 -5.91 -4.70 -0.52
CA GLU A 79 -5.86 -5.96 -1.27
C GLU A 79 -4.52 -6.69 -1.17
N LEU A 80 -3.42 -5.96 -1.02
CA LEU A 80 -2.11 -6.56 -0.73
C LEU A 80 -2.12 -7.32 0.60
N LEU A 81 -2.88 -6.84 1.61
CA LEU A 81 -2.97 -7.49 2.93
C LEU A 81 -3.74 -8.81 2.89
N LYS A 82 -4.54 -9.05 1.84
CA LYS A 82 -5.29 -10.30 1.65
C LYS A 82 -4.50 -11.37 0.90
N GLN A 83 -3.33 -11.03 0.35
CA GLN A 83 -2.53 -11.97 -0.44
C GLN A 83 -1.93 -13.05 0.46
N GLN A 84 -2.03 -14.30 -0.01
CA GLN A 84 -1.47 -15.49 0.61
C GLN A 84 -0.45 -16.11 -0.34
N THR A 85 0.81 -15.70 -0.22
CA THR A 85 1.90 -16.12 -1.13
C THR A 85 3.20 -16.33 -0.35
N ASN A 86 4.20 -16.97 -0.95
CA ASN A 86 5.49 -17.25 -0.32
C ASN A 86 6.27 -15.99 0.16
N ASN A 87 5.85 -14.79 -0.25
CA ASN A 87 6.44 -13.51 0.18
C ASN A 87 5.36 -12.55 0.72
N GLU A 88 4.29 -13.09 1.32
CA GLU A 88 3.17 -12.30 1.81
C GLU A 88 3.59 -11.22 2.81
N SER A 89 4.55 -11.47 3.70
CA SER A 89 4.97 -10.46 4.68
C SER A 89 5.57 -9.21 4.04
N LEU A 90 6.22 -9.33 2.88
CA LEU A 90 6.71 -8.17 2.13
C LEU A 90 5.54 -7.37 1.56
N LEU A 91 4.56 -8.05 0.96
CA LEU A 91 3.37 -7.41 0.41
C LEU A 91 2.52 -6.78 1.53
N HIS A 92 2.40 -7.44 2.68
CA HIS A 92 1.70 -6.94 3.86
C HIS A 92 2.38 -5.69 4.40
N HIS A 93 3.70 -5.75 4.58
CA HIS A 93 4.47 -4.59 5.05
C HIS A 93 4.32 -3.40 4.11
N TYR A 94 4.46 -3.62 2.80
CA TYR A 94 4.27 -2.57 1.80
C TYR A 94 2.83 -2.04 1.79
N GLY A 95 1.83 -2.91 1.85
CA GLY A 95 0.42 -2.53 1.89
C GLY A 95 0.08 -1.65 3.09
N ILE A 96 0.56 -2.02 4.29
CA ILE A 96 0.40 -1.21 5.50
C ILE A 96 1.09 0.15 5.33
N HIS A 97 2.32 0.16 4.81
CA HIS A 97 3.07 1.39 4.59
C HIS A 97 2.39 2.33 3.58
N LEU A 98 1.79 1.75 2.52
CA LEU A 98 1.05 2.51 1.53
C LEU A 98 -0.17 3.19 2.16
N ILE A 99 -0.97 2.44 2.94
CA ILE A 99 -2.13 2.97 3.66
C ILE A 99 -1.69 4.07 4.64
N GLU A 100 -0.66 3.81 5.46
CA GLU A 100 -0.10 4.77 6.41
C GLU A 100 0.31 6.07 5.69
N SER A 101 0.98 5.97 4.54
CA SER A 101 1.41 7.15 3.78
C SER A 101 0.25 8.00 3.30
N ILE A 102 -0.84 7.38 2.82
CA ILE A 102 -2.04 8.11 2.38
C ILE A 102 -2.72 8.79 3.59
N ILE A 103 -2.88 8.09 4.71
CA ILE A 103 -3.43 8.66 5.95
C ILE A 103 -2.54 9.82 6.45
N LYS A 104 -1.23 9.66 6.40
CA LYS A 104 -0.32 10.66 6.94
C LYS A 104 -0.30 11.94 6.10
N HIS A 105 -0.32 11.84 4.78
CA HIS A 105 -0.03 12.95 3.87
C HIS A 105 -1.22 13.44 3.04
N LYS A 106 -2.24 12.60 2.82
CA LYS A 106 -3.35 12.88 1.90
C LYS A 106 -4.73 12.78 2.58
N TRP A 107 -4.79 12.56 3.90
CA TRP A 107 -6.04 12.42 4.65
C TRP A 107 -7.02 13.58 4.45
N THR A 108 -6.54 14.82 4.49
CA THR A 108 -7.39 16.01 4.29
C THR A 108 -7.98 16.12 2.89
N LEU A 109 -7.41 15.42 1.90
CA LEU A 109 -7.92 15.37 0.54
C LEU A 109 -9.03 14.34 0.36
N LEU A 110 -9.20 13.42 1.32
CA LEU A 110 -10.24 12.41 1.30
C LEU A 110 -11.59 13.01 1.73
N LYS A 111 -12.66 12.58 1.08
CA LYS A 111 -14.04 12.88 1.48
C LYS A 111 -14.39 12.14 2.76
N GLN A 112 -15.45 12.59 3.44
CA GLN A 112 -15.86 11.99 4.71
C GLN A 112 -16.22 10.50 4.58
N ASP A 113 -16.92 10.12 3.50
CA ASP A 113 -17.28 8.72 3.24
C ASP A 113 -16.04 7.86 2.96
N GLU A 114 -15.04 8.42 2.27
CA GLU A 114 -13.76 7.76 1.98
C GLU A 114 -12.96 7.53 3.28
N LYS A 115 -12.92 8.53 4.16
CA LYS A 115 -12.31 8.41 5.50
C LYS A 115 -13.01 7.35 6.35
N PHE A 116 -14.34 7.34 6.33
CA PHE A 116 -15.14 6.35 7.04
C PHE A 116 -14.80 4.94 6.55
N LEU A 117 -14.73 4.74 5.23
CA LEU A 117 -14.37 3.46 4.63
C LEU A 117 -12.96 3.00 5.04
N VAL A 118 -11.97 3.90 5.05
CA VAL A 118 -10.61 3.58 5.51
C VAL A 118 -10.61 3.13 6.97
N LYS A 119 -11.34 3.84 7.84
CA LYS A 119 -11.48 3.46 9.25
C LYS A 119 -12.10 2.08 9.42
N GLU A 120 -13.21 1.83 8.73
CA GLU A 120 -13.92 0.55 8.81
C GLU A 120 -13.02 -0.61 8.34
N GLN A 121 -12.34 -0.45 7.21
CA GLN A 121 -11.43 -1.47 6.68
C GLN A 121 -10.23 -1.70 7.60
N LEU A 122 -9.63 -0.65 8.16
CA LEU A 122 -8.49 -0.79 9.07
C LEU A 122 -8.89 -1.47 10.38
N PHE A 123 -10.05 -1.13 10.95
CA PHE A 123 -10.57 -1.81 12.15
C PHE A 123 -10.94 -3.27 11.88
N LEU A 124 -11.56 -3.56 10.73
CA LEU A 124 -11.86 -4.92 10.33
C LEU A 124 -10.59 -5.75 10.18
N LEU A 125 -9.55 -5.19 9.55
CA LEU A 125 -8.24 -5.81 9.42
C LEU A 125 -7.62 -6.10 10.79
N ILE A 126 -7.62 -5.14 11.71
CA ILE A 126 -7.07 -5.35 13.05
C ILE A 126 -7.81 -6.50 13.74
N LYS A 127 -9.14 -6.46 13.74
CA LYS A 127 -9.97 -7.50 14.35
C LYS A 127 -9.72 -8.88 13.75
N SER A 128 -9.59 -8.98 12.43
CA SER A 128 -9.32 -10.27 11.76
C SER A 128 -7.87 -10.73 11.98
N SER A 129 -6.91 -9.81 12.03
CA SER A 129 -5.50 -10.10 12.29
C SER A 129 -5.25 -10.62 13.70
N CYS A 130 -6.00 -10.14 14.70
CA CYS A 130 -5.98 -10.69 16.07
C CYS A 130 -6.41 -12.17 16.12
N LEU A 131 -7.13 -12.65 15.11
CA LEU A 131 -7.55 -14.06 14.99
C LEU A 131 -6.56 -14.89 14.14
N SER A 132 -5.64 -14.25 13.43
CA SER A 132 -4.67 -14.90 12.53
C SER A 132 -3.25 -14.75 13.05
N GLN A 133 -2.79 -15.77 13.78
CA GLN A 133 -1.44 -15.78 14.38
C GLN A 133 -0.32 -15.58 13.34
N ALA A 134 -0.48 -16.10 12.12
CA ALA A 134 0.53 -16.00 11.06
C ALA A 134 0.73 -14.56 10.55
N PHE A 135 -0.35 -13.79 10.39
CA PHE A 135 -0.25 -12.39 9.92
C PHE A 135 0.47 -11.51 10.96
N MET A 136 0.20 -11.76 12.24
CA MET A 136 0.77 -10.98 13.34
C MET A 136 2.10 -11.53 13.85
N GLU A 137 2.59 -12.68 13.36
CA GLU A 137 3.85 -13.30 13.81
C GLU A 137 5.06 -12.35 13.69
N PRO A 138 5.26 -11.63 12.57
CA PRO A 138 6.42 -10.75 12.44
C PRO A 138 6.22 -9.45 13.21
N ILE A 139 7.11 -9.15 14.16
CA ILE A 139 7.02 -7.94 15.01
C ILE A 139 7.01 -6.64 14.22
N TYR A 140 7.70 -6.59 13.07
CA TYR A 140 7.72 -5.40 12.21
C TYR A 140 6.36 -5.13 11.57
N ILE A 141 5.56 -6.17 11.26
CA ILE A 141 4.18 -6.04 10.77
C ILE A 141 3.29 -5.48 11.88
N ARG A 142 3.38 -6.03 13.10
CA ARG A 142 2.61 -5.53 14.25
C ARG A 142 2.90 -4.04 14.51
N ASN A 143 4.17 -3.67 14.49
CA ASN A 143 4.60 -2.29 14.68
C ASN A 143 4.13 -1.36 13.54
N ALA A 144 4.17 -1.82 12.29
CA ALA A 144 3.67 -1.04 11.15
C ALA A 144 2.16 -0.82 11.26
N LEU A 145 1.39 -1.85 11.61
CA LEU A 145 -0.05 -1.76 11.78
C LEU A 145 -0.43 -0.82 12.93
N ALA A 146 0.25 -0.92 14.07
CA ALA A 146 0.04 -0.02 15.20
C ALA A 146 0.35 1.45 14.83
N LYS A 147 1.43 1.71 14.09
CA LYS A 147 1.75 3.06 13.59
C LYS A 147 0.67 3.58 12.65
N CYS A 148 0.21 2.76 11.71
CA CYS A 148 -0.88 3.12 10.79
C CYS A 148 -2.16 3.50 11.54
N LEU A 149 -2.55 2.70 12.54
CA LEU A 149 -3.69 3.00 13.41
C LEU A 149 -3.51 4.31 14.17
N VAL A 150 -2.34 4.52 14.80
CA VAL A 150 -2.06 5.75 15.55
C VAL A 150 -2.07 6.97 14.64
N GLU A 151 -1.54 6.88 13.42
CA GLU A 151 -1.66 7.96 12.41
C GLU A 151 -3.12 8.25 12.07
N MET A 152 -3.95 7.23 11.84
CA MET A 152 -5.37 7.41 11.57
C MET A 152 -6.10 8.12 12.70
N ILE A 153 -5.88 7.69 13.95
CA ILE A 153 -6.48 8.28 15.14
C ILE A 153 -6.08 9.75 15.27
N LYS A 154 -4.78 10.06 15.12
CA LYS A 154 -4.29 11.44 15.16
C LYS A 154 -5.02 12.30 14.13
N ARG A 155 -5.13 11.82 12.89
CA ARG A 155 -5.75 12.57 11.79
C ARG A 155 -7.25 12.78 11.98
N ASP A 156 -7.99 11.74 12.38
CA ASP A 156 -9.43 11.84 12.67
C ASP A 156 -9.70 12.78 13.86
N CYS A 157 -8.85 12.73 14.89
CA CYS A 157 -9.01 13.58 16.08
C CYS A 157 -8.65 15.05 15.83
N PHE A 158 -7.60 15.35 15.07
CA PHE A 158 -7.25 16.74 14.76
C PHE A 158 -8.20 17.39 13.76
N GLU A 159 -8.84 16.60 12.89
CA GLU A 159 -9.82 17.12 11.95
C GLU A 159 -11.19 17.37 12.60
N LYS A 160 -11.61 16.50 13.53
CA LYS A 160 -12.86 16.68 14.27
C LYS A 160 -12.65 17.60 15.46
N VAL A 161 -13.25 18.78 15.42
CA VAL A 161 -13.31 19.71 16.58
C VAL A 161 -13.95 19.03 17.81
N ASN A 162 -14.83 18.04 17.59
CA ASN A 162 -15.53 17.29 18.63
C ASN A 162 -15.41 15.77 18.40
N THR A 163 -14.21 15.19 18.52
CA THR A 163 -14.11 13.72 18.67
C THR A 163 -14.88 13.29 19.91
N THR A 164 -15.84 12.40 19.74
CA THR A 164 -16.67 11.96 20.88
C THR A 164 -15.87 10.98 21.75
N LEU A 165 -16.15 10.98 23.06
CA LEU A 165 -15.54 10.05 24.00
C LEU A 165 -15.76 8.59 23.60
N ASP A 166 -16.91 8.26 23.02
CA ASP A 166 -17.23 6.89 22.56
C ASP A 166 -16.32 6.44 21.41
N GLU A 167 -15.99 7.34 20.47
CA GLU A 167 -15.02 7.03 19.40
C GLU A 167 -13.62 6.79 20.00
N ILE A 168 -13.21 7.59 20.99
CA ILE A 168 -11.94 7.41 21.68
C ILE A 168 -11.91 6.08 22.43
N VAL A 169 -12.99 5.71 23.12
CA VAL A 169 -13.09 4.42 23.82
C VAL A 169 -12.98 3.25 22.84
N LEU A 170 -13.68 3.30 21.70
CA LEU A 170 -13.60 2.27 20.67
C LEU A 170 -12.18 2.16 20.08
N MET A 171 -11.52 3.29 19.82
CA MET A 171 -10.13 3.33 19.36
C MET A 171 -9.18 2.72 20.40
N THR A 172 -9.36 3.03 21.68
CA THR A 172 -8.54 2.52 22.79
C THR A 172 -8.74 1.02 23.00
N GLN A 173 -9.98 0.52 22.87
CA GLN A 173 -10.27 -0.92 22.92
C GLN A 173 -9.61 -1.67 21.76
N THR A 174 -9.57 -1.07 20.57
CA THR A 174 -8.89 -1.64 19.40
C THR A 174 -7.38 -1.68 19.61
N ILE A 175 -6.79 -0.64 20.22
CA ILE A 175 -5.37 -0.63 20.62
C ILE A 175 -5.08 -1.71 21.67
N ALA A 176 -5.95 -1.87 22.68
CA ALA A 176 -5.78 -2.90 23.71
C ALA A 176 -5.81 -4.32 23.11
N GLN A 177 -6.63 -4.56 22.08
CA GLN A 177 -6.62 -5.83 21.35
C GLN A 177 -5.30 -6.07 20.62
N ILE A 178 -4.66 -5.03 20.08
CA ILE A 178 -3.31 -5.13 19.49
C ILE A 178 -2.25 -5.39 20.55
N GLU A 179 -2.36 -4.76 21.74
CA GLU A 179 -1.40 -4.94 22.84
C GLU A 179 -1.35 -6.39 23.34
N VAL A 180 -2.51 -7.04 23.49
CA VAL A 180 -2.59 -8.47 23.86
C VAL A 180 -1.91 -9.37 22.82
N VAL A 181 -1.93 -8.99 21.55
CA VAL A 181 -1.22 -9.70 20.47
C VAL A 181 0.28 -9.37 20.45
N LEU A 182 0.69 -8.18 20.91
CA LEU A 182 2.10 -7.79 21.01
C LEU A 182 2.85 -8.49 22.15
N GLN A 183 2.15 -8.86 23.23
CA GLN A 183 2.71 -9.46 24.44
C GLN A 183 2.85 -11.00 24.40
N ASN A 184 2.21 -11.66 23.42
CA ASN A 184 2.32 -13.10 23.15
C ASN A 184 3.29 -13.37 22.00
#